data_AF-A0A9N9AEK6-F1
#
_entry.id   AF-A0A9N9AEK6-F1
#
_cell.length_a   1.000
_cell.length_b   1.000
_cell.length_c   1.000
_cell.angle_alpha   90.00
_cell.angle_beta   90.00
_cell.angle_gamma   90.00
#
_symmetry.space_group_name_H-M   'P 1'
#
loop_
_entity.id
_entity.type
_entity.pdbx_description
1 polymer ?
#
loop_
_entity_poly.entity_id
_entity_poly.type
_entity_poly.pdbx_seq_one_letter_code
_entity_poly.pdbx_strand_id
1 'polypeptide(L)'
;MVNANEWLDEKIPKDQRAQATFLYVYRFCQSGHSTHNNDCSNCNNRNQNSHTNAPNYQFYNTILEGELDLNEFVNLQHLYIYGTGWGQDQQQMITCLTINKCNKLIDLQLKYAYISDITFGEDKRLKSQVEKLASIVRNIKGTNLGDLKLTVKKFEDENLEYEIAAIKSKLTEDCQLLLETLLEAQQEVLQNDNAFARKQLEKIKKRLSNVITAEKVEELLGKIVEINELAAQLNNLKIQENQ
;
A
#
# COMPACT_ATOMS: atom_id res chain seq x y z
N MET A 1 -4.69 -12.90 -27.48
CA MET A 1 -4.97 -12.58 -26.07
C MET A 1 -5.71 -13.77 -25.48
N VAL A 2 -5.64 -13.96 -24.18
CA VAL A 2 -6.31 -15.07 -23.48
C VAL A 2 -7.01 -14.52 -22.25
N ASN A 3 -8.18 -15.06 -21.93
CA ASN A 3 -8.92 -14.67 -20.73
C ASN A 3 -8.07 -14.94 -19.49
N ALA A 4 -7.90 -13.93 -18.64
CA ALA A 4 -6.93 -13.98 -17.55
C ALA A 4 -7.30 -15.00 -16.47
N ASN A 5 -8.58 -15.11 -16.10
CA ASN A 5 -9.05 -16.10 -15.11
C ASN A 5 -9.01 -17.53 -15.66
N GLU A 6 -9.44 -17.75 -16.90
CA GLU A 6 -9.36 -19.09 -17.52
C GLU A 6 -7.91 -19.56 -17.62
N TRP A 7 -7.02 -18.67 -18.05
CA TRP A 7 -5.58 -18.94 -18.11
C TRP A 7 -4.99 -19.24 -16.72
N LEU A 8 -5.42 -18.51 -15.69
CA LEU A 8 -4.99 -18.74 -14.31
C LEU A 8 -5.44 -20.12 -13.81
N ASP A 9 -6.67 -20.52 -14.13
CA ASP A 9 -7.26 -21.84 -13.81
C ASP A 9 -6.53 -22.98 -14.55
N GLU A 10 -6.09 -22.76 -15.79
CA GLU A 10 -5.29 -23.72 -16.53
C GLU A 10 -3.87 -23.87 -15.95
N LYS A 11 -3.24 -22.76 -15.58
CA LYS A 11 -1.80 -22.73 -15.26
C LYS A 11 -1.46 -22.99 -13.81
N ILE A 12 -2.33 -22.60 -12.88
CA ILE A 12 -2.08 -22.77 -11.44
C ILE A 12 -3.27 -23.47 -10.80
N PRO A 13 -3.13 -24.76 -10.44
CA PRO A 13 -4.14 -25.51 -9.70
C PRO A 13 -4.55 -24.78 -8.41
N LYS A 14 -5.86 -24.76 -8.11
CA LYS A 14 -6.43 -23.98 -7.00
C LYS A 14 -5.81 -24.31 -5.64
N ASP A 15 -5.49 -25.58 -5.40
CA ASP A 15 -4.85 -26.07 -4.18
C ASP A 15 -3.41 -25.56 -3.98
N GLN A 16 -2.78 -25.03 -5.02
CA GLN A 16 -1.41 -24.50 -4.98
C GLN A 16 -1.36 -22.96 -4.88
N ARG A 17 -2.45 -22.26 -5.21
CA ARG A 17 -2.51 -20.78 -5.24
C ARG A 17 -2.20 -20.15 -3.90
N ALA A 18 -2.74 -20.71 -2.83
CA ALA A 18 -2.52 -20.19 -1.48
C ALA A 18 -1.05 -20.28 -1.04
N GLN A 19 -0.25 -21.17 -1.65
CA GLN A 19 1.16 -21.33 -1.32
C GLN A 19 2.04 -20.34 -2.09
N ALA A 20 1.54 -19.78 -3.19
CA ALA A 20 2.29 -18.90 -4.07
C ALA A 20 2.73 -17.61 -3.34
N THR A 21 4.02 -17.32 -3.38
CA THR A 21 4.57 -16.05 -2.87
C THR A 21 4.98 -15.11 -4.00
N PHE A 22 5.17 -15.62 -5.21
CA PHE A 22 5.53 -14.82 -6.38
C PHE A 22 4.71 -15.22 -7.60
N LEU A 23 4.18 -14.21 -8.31
CA LEU A 23 3.53 -14.38 -9.60
C LEU A 23 4.08 -13.36 -10.59
N TYR A 24 4.67 -13.89 -11.66
CA TYR A 24 5.26 -13.13 -12.73
C TYR A 24 4.62 -13.50 -14.06
N VAL A 25 4.03 -12.52 -14.74
CA VAL A 25 3.53 -12.65 -16.10
C VAL A 25 4.38 -11.73 -16.97
N TYR A 26 5.36 -12.33 -17.65
CA TYR A 26 6.35 -11.65 -18.48
C TYR A 26 6.18 -12.00 -19.96
N ARG A 27 6.94 -11.28 -20.79
CA ARG A 27 7.19 -11.68 -22.18
C ARG A 27 8.37 -12.65 -22.30
N PHE A 28 9.50 -12.37 -21.66
CA PHE A 28 10.76 -13.07 -21.91
C PHE A 28 11.38 -13.64 -20.62
N CYS A 29 11.85 -14.89 -20.63
CA CYS A 29 12.68 -15.44 -19.53
C CYS A 29 14.06 -14.75 -19.63
N GLN A 30 14.45 -14.05 -18.57
CA GLN A 30 15.59 -13.11 -18.54
C GLN A 30 16.98 -13.76 -18.75
N SER A 31 17.05 -15.08 -18.92
CA SER A 31 18.32 -15.82 -19.05
C SER A 31 18.80 -16.03 -20.49
N GLY A 32 18.33 -15.26 -21.48
CA GLY A 32 18.84 -15.35 -22.86
C GLY A 32 18.43 -16.61 -23.62
N HIS A 33 17.43 -17.36 -23.13
CA HIS A 33 16.86 -18.50 -23.83
C HIS A 33 15.76 -18.02 -24.77
N SER A 34 15.97 -18.16 -26.08
CA SER A 34 14.96 -17.98 -27.13
C SER A 34 14.00 -19.17 -27.22
N THR A 35 13.56 -19.71 -26.09
CA THR A 35 12.49 -20.71 -26.11
C THR A 35 11.17 -19.96 -26.19
N HIS A 36 10.55 -19.99 -27.38
CA HIS A 36 9.15 -19.62 -27.61
C HIS A 36 8.15 -20.56 -26.89
N ASN A 37 8.55 -21.16 -25.76
CA ASN A 37 7.68 -22.00 -24.93
C ASN A 37 7.11 -21.14 -23.80
N ASN A 38 5.79 -21.22 -23.65
CA ASN A 38 5.00 -20.42 -22.72
C ASN A 38 5.32 -20.72 -21.24
N ASP A 39 5.89 -21.90 -20.96
CA ASP A 39 6.21 -22.39 -19.63
C ASP A 39 7.72 -22.75 -19.56
N CYS A 40 8.55 -21.84 -19.02
CA CYS A 40 9.97 -22.14 -18.84
C CYS A 40 10.18 -22.91 -17.54
N SER A 41 10.25 -24.24 -17.64
CA SER A 41 10.51 -25.15 -16.51
C SER A 41 11.79 -24.81 -15.74
N ASN A 42 12.82 -24.27 -16.41
CA ASN A 42 14.06 -23.80 -15.78
C ASN A 42 13.88 -22.52 -14.94
N CYS A 43 12.97 -21.62 -15.35
CA CYS A 43 12.67 -20.38 -14.62
C CYS A 43 11.68 -20.68 -13.45
N ASN A 44 10.77 -21.66 -13.58
CA ASN A 44 9.80 -22.05 -12.55
C ASN A 44 10.34 -22.98 -11.44
N ASN A 45 11.41 -23.76 -11.70
CA ASN A 45 11.98 -24.71 -10.71
C ASN A 45 13.39 -24.35 -10.20
N ARG A 46 13.98 -23.21 -10.59
CA ARG A 46 15.37 -22.86 -10.20
C ARG A 46 15.61 -22.65 -8.70
N ASN A 47 14.54 -22.51 -7.90
CA ASN A 47 14.62 -22.32 -6.45
C ASN A 47 14.22 -23.56 -5.61
N GLN A 48 14.04 -24.74 -6.22
CA GLN A 48 13.75 -25.96 -5.46
C GLN A 48 14.96 -26.54 -4.69
N ASN A 49 16.16 -25.98 -4.85
CA ASN A 49 17.38 -26.44 -4.18
C ASN A 49 17.59 -25.87 -2.76
N SER A 50 16.68 -25.07 -2.22
CA SER A 50 16.69 -24.71 -0.79
C SER A 50 15.40 -25.17 -0.13
N HIS A 51 15.54 -25.95 0.94
CA HIS A 51 14.44 -26.62 1.68
C HIS A 51 13.49 -25.65 2.44
N THR A 52 13.25 -24.45 1.93
CA THR A 52 12.53 -23.36 2.60
C THR A 52 11.64 -22.47 1.71
N ASN A 53 11.61 -22.66 0.38
CA ASN A 53 11.04 -21.65 -0.52
C ASN A 53 9.64 -22.02 -1.03
N ALA A 54 8.67 -21.13 -0.74
CA ALA A 54 7.31 -21.18 -1.29
C ALA A 54 7.29 -21.13 -2.84
N PRO A 55 6.24 -21.67 -3.49
CA PRO A 55 6.15 -21.74 -4.94
C PRO A 55 6.16 -20.37 -5.61
N ASN A 56 6.97 -20.28 -6.68
CA ASN A 56 7.14 -19.11 -7.52
C ASN A 56 6.65 -19.45 -8.93
N TYR A 57 5.73 -18.65 -9.46
CA TYR A 57 5.19 -18.85 -10.81
C TYR A 57 5.67 -17.76 -11.75
N GLN A 58 6.34 -18.16 -12.83
CA GLN A 58 6.80 -17.28 -13.89
C GLN A 58 6.31 -17.79 -15.25
N PHE A 59 5.51 -16.95 -15.89
CA PHE A 59 4.94 -17.24 -17.20
C PHE A 59 5.44 -16.25 -18.22
N TYR A 60 5.62 -16.75 -19.45
CA TYR A 60 6.21 -15.98 -20.53
C TYR A 60 5.28 -15.93 -21.73
N ASN A 61 5.48 -14.93 -22.60
CA ASN A 61 4.77 -14.76 -23.88
C ASN A 61 3.23 -14.81 -23.79
N THR A 62 2.64 -14.39 -22.67
CA THR A 62 1.19 -14.42 -22.49
C THR A 62 0.63 -13.00 -22.36
N ILE A 63 -0.33 -12.65 -23.24
CA ILE A 63 -1.14 -11.44 -23.13
C ILE A 63 -2.51 -11.82 -22.58
N LEU A 64 -2.76 -11.40 -21.35
CA LEU A 64 -4.01 -11.59 -20.62
C LEU A 64 -5.01 -10.49 -20.97
N GLU A 65 -6.29 -10.86 -21.03
CA GLU A 65 -7.40 -9.93 -21.16
C GLU A 65 -8.55 -10.25 -20.20
N GLY A 66 -9.41 -9.27 -19.95
CA GLY A 66 -10.58 -9.46 -19.08
C GLY A 66 -10.24 -9.39 -17.59
N GLU A 67 -10.96 -10.14 -16.77
CA GLU A 67 -10.81 -10.10 -15.32
C GLU A 67 -9.73 -11.07 -14.84
N LEU A 68 -8.87 -10.61 -13.92
CA LEU A 68 -7.86 -11.40 -13.22
C LEU A 68 -8.11 -11.35 -11.71
N ASP A 69 -8.62 -12.44 -11.14
CA ASP A 69 -8.88 -12.61 -9.71
C ASP A 69 -7.79 -13.45 -9.04
N LEU A 70 -7.03 -12.80 -8.13
CA LEU A 70 -5.95 -13.40 -7.37
C LEU A 70 -6.31 -13.60 -5.89
N ASN A 71 -7.59 -13.60 -5.52
CA ASN A 71 -8.04 -13.78 -4.12
C ASN A 71 -7.64 -15.12 -3.49
N GLU A 72 -7.34 -16.14 -4.28
CA GLU A 72 -6.86 -17.42 -3.76
C GLU A 72 -5.35 -17.38 -3.42
N PHE A 73 -4.63 -16.32 -3.80
CA PHE A 73 -3.19 -16.12 -3.61
C PHE A 73 -2.88 -15.40 -2.29
N VAL A 74 -3.38 -15.94 -1.18
CA VAL A 74 -3.33 -15.28 0.14
C VAL A 74 -1.93 -14.99 0.68
N ASN A 75 -0.90 -15.70 0.18
CA ASN A 75 0.49 -15.51 0.57
C ASN A 75 1.33 -14.75 -0.46
N LEU A 76 0.71 -14.19 -1.51
CA LEU A 76 1.40 -13.47 -2.57
C LEU A 76 2.13 -12.24 -2.01
N GLN A 77 3.42 -12.15 -2.30
CA GLN A 77 4.30 -11.05 -1.89
C GLN A 77 4.69 -10.17 -3.07
N HIS A 78 4.88 -10.76 -4.25
CA HIS A 78 5.31 -10.04 -5.45
C HIS A 78 4.41 -10.40 -6.64
N LEU A 79 3.84 -9.37 -7.28
CA LEU A 79 3.01 -9.50 -8.47
C LEU A 79 3.52 -8.59 -9.57
N TYR A 80 4.07 -9.18 -10.64
CA TYR A 80 4.51 -8.43 -11.81
C TYR A 80 3.75 -8.88 -13.06
N ILE A 81 3.09 -7.95 -13.73
CA ILE A 81 2.30 -8.19 -14.94
C ILE A 81 2.74 -7.24 -16.04
N TYR A 82 3.54 -7.75 -16.98
CA TYR A 82 4.14 -6.95 -18.04
C TYR A 82 3.60 -7.31 -19.41
N GLY A 83 3.15 -6.29 -20.13
CA GLY A 83 3.00 -6.34 -21.57
C GLY A 83 4.35 -6.26 -22.29
N THR A 84 4.25 -6.16 -23.61
CA THR A 84 5.34 -6.41 -24.55
C THR A 84 5.78 -5.15 -25.29
N GLY A 85 5.07 -4.03 -25.10
CA GLY A 85 5.29 -2.74 -25.73
C GLY A 85 4.03 -1.88 -25.70
N TRP A 86 4.09 -0.73 -26.38
CA TRP A 86 2.98 0.25 -26.43
C TRP A 86 1.91 -0.09 -27.48
N GLY A 87 2.13 -1.07 -28.35
CA GLY A 87 1.13 -1.54 -29.33
C GLY A 87 -0.09 -2.14 -28.64
N GLN A 88 -1.28 -2.00 -29.23
CA GLN A 88 -2.51 -2.50 -28.64
C GLN A 88 -2.50 -4.05 -28.52
N ASP A 89 -1.90 -4.73 -29.48
CA ASP A 89 -1.62 -6.17 -29.48
C ASP A 89 -0.51 -6.60 -28.51
N GLN A 90 0.19 -5.61 -27.95
CA GLN A 90 1.35 -5.79 -27.10
C GLN A 90 1.07 -5.53 -25.62
N GLN A 91 0.00 -4.82 -25.29
CA GLN A 91 -0.36 -4.50 -23.91
C GLN A 91 -1.18 -5.61 -23.27
N GLN A 92 -1.06 -5.77 -21.95
CA GLN A 92 -2.01 -6.57 -21.16
C GLN A 92 -3.36 -5.85 -21.17
N MET A 93 -4.46 -6.53 -21.47
CA MET A 93 -5.81 -5.97 -21.58
C MET A 93 -6.70 -6.38 -20.40
N ILE A 94 -6.13 -6.36 -19.20
CA ILE A 94 -6.82 -6.79 -17.99
C ILE A 94 -7.81 -5.71 -17.58
N THR A 95 -9.10 -5.93 -17.81
CA THR A 95 -10.13 -4.94 -17.48
C THR A 95 -10.30 -4.76 -15.97
N CYS A 96 -10.12 -5.83 -15.19
CA CYS A 96 -10.22 -5.79 -13.73
C CYS A 96 -9.15 -6.67 -13.08
N LEU A 97 -8.38 -6.12 -12.15
CA LEU A 97 -7.46 -6.88 -11.30
C LEU A 97 -7.99 -6.94 -9.87
N THR A 98 -8.30 -8.13 -9.35
CA THR A 98 -8.79 -8.32 -7.99
C THR A 98 -7.71 -8.97 -7.12
N ILE A 99 -7.26 -8.29 -6.07
CA ILE A 99 -6.18 -8.74 -5.17
C ILE A 99 -6.59 -8.66 -3.70
N ASN A 100 -7.88 -8.90 -3.41
CA ASN A 100 -8.49 -8.57 -2.12
C ASN A 100 -7.94 -9.33 -0.93
N LYS A 101 -7.48 -10.55 -1.15
CA LYS A 101 -6.95 -11.42 -0.09
C LYS A 101 -5.42 -11.52 -0.12
N CYS A 102 -4.75 -10.76 -0.99
CA CYS A 102 -3.29 -10.75 -1.13
C CYS A 102 -2.63 -9.87 -0.04
N ASN A 103 -2.91 -10.13 1.23
CA ASN A 103 -2.53 -9.25 2.35
C ASN A 103 -1.01 -9.18 2.61
N LYS A 104 -0.22 -10.04 1.96
CA LYS A 104 1.23 -10.07 2.05
C LYS A 104 1.92 -9.37 0.87
N LEU A 105 1.17 -8.76 -0.04
CA LEU A 105 1.70 -8.13 -1.25
C LEU A 105 2.54 -6.91 -0.87
N ILE A 106 3.85 -7.00 -1.11
CA ILE A 106 4.82 -5.93 -0.84
C ILE A 106 5.29 -5.25 -2.12
N ASP A 107 5.12 -5.88 -3.28
CA ASP A 107 5.55 -5.33 -4.56
C ASP A 107 4.57 -5.66 -5.69
N LEU A 108 4.05 -4.61 -6.32
CA LEU A 108 3.13 -4.67 -7.45
C LEU A 108 3.71 -3.85 -8.60
N GLN A 109 4.01 -4.53 -9.72
CA GLN A 109 4.50 -3.85 -10.92
C GLN A 109 3.64 -4.19 -12.13
N LEU A 110 3.07 -3.14 -12.71
CA LEU A 110 2.26 -3.22 -13.91
C LEU A 110 2.94 -2.38 -14.98
N LYS A 111 3.41 -3.01 -16.05
CA LYS A 111 4.08 -2.30 -17.16
C LYS A 111 3.43 -2.70 -18.46
N TYR A 112 3.13 -1.72 -19.33
CA TYR A 112 2.43 -1.99 -20.60
C TYR A 112 1.13 -2.79 -20.36
N ALA A 113 0.37 -2.41 -19.33
CA ALA A 113 -0.89 -3.03 -18.97
C ALA A 113 -1.98 -1.95 -18.95
N TYR A 114 -3.03 -2.16 -19.72
CA TYR A 114 -4.24 -1.37 -19.67
C TYR A 114 -5.16 -1.98 -18.62
N ILE A 115 -5.27 -1.34 -17.45
CA ILE A 115 -6.17 -1.76 -16.39
C ILE A 115 -7.25 -0.70 -16.17
N SER A 116 -8.51 -1.12 -16.34
CA SER A 116 -9.67 -0.22 -16.20
C SER A 116 -10.11 -0.10 -14.74
N ASP A 117 -9.99 -1.18 -13.97
CA ASP A 117 -10.35 -1.25 -12.56
C ASP A 117 -9.38 -2.13 -11.75
N ILE A 118 -9.07 -1.72 -10.52
CA ILE A 118 -8.28 -2.52 -9.58
C ILE A 118 -9.08 -2.61 -8.28
N THR A 119 -9.54 -3.82 -7.96
CA THR A 119 -10.26 -4.09 -6.72
C THR A 119 -9.26 -4.54 -5.66
N PHE A 120 -9.16 -3.73 -4.61
CA PHE A 120 -8.48 -4.07 -3.36
C PHE A 120 -9.50 -4.57 -2.33
N GLY A 121 -9.04 -5.48 -1.48
CA GLY A 121 -9.85 -6.05 -0.42
C GLY A 121 -10.12 -5.02 0.63
N GLU A 122 -11.05 -5.31 1.52
CA GLU A 122 -11.57 -4.38 2.53
C GLU A 122 -10.53 -3.94 3.59
N ASP A 123 -9.27 -3.71 3.23
CA ASP A 123 -8.60 -2.55 3.78
C ASP A 123 -9.19 -1.29 3.12
N LYS A 124 -10.42 -0.94 3.55
CA LYS A 124 -11.17 0.26 3.14
C LYS A 124 -10.30 1.52 3.20
N ARG A 125 -9.25 1.48 4.03
CA ARG A 125 -8.21 2.50 4.13
C ARG A 125 -7.43 2.64 2.83
N LEU A 126 -6.69 1.62 2.38
CA LEU A 126 -5.84 1.74 1.19
C LEU A 126 -6.66 2.06 -0.06
N LYS A 127 -7.85 1.47 -0.21
CA LYS A 127 -8.76 1.77 -1.32
C LYS A 127 -9.25 3.22 -1.30
N SER A 128 -9.77 3.72 -0.18
CA SER A 128 -10.19 5.13 -0.09
C SER A 128 -9.01 6.10 -0.23
N GLN A 129 -7.85 5.71 0.27
CA GLN A 129 -6.61 6.48 0.20
C GLN A 129 -6.09 6.58 -1.24
N VAL A 130 -6.07 5.46 -1.97
CA VAL A 130 -5.69 5.38 -3.39
C VAL A 130 -6.73 6.04 -4.28
N GLU A 131 -8.02 5.89 -4.02
CA GLU A 131 -9.10 6.58 -4.75
C GLU A 131 -9.04 8.10 -4.53
N LYS A 132 -8.79 8.57 -3.30
CA LYS A 132 -8.55 9.99 -3.00
C LYS A 132 -7.32 10.50 -3.74
N LEU A 133 -6.17 9.81 -3.65
CA LEU A 133 -4.95 10.17 -4.39
C LEU A 133 -5.15 10.16 -5.91
N ALA A 134 -5.86 9.16 -6.45
CA ALA A 134 -6.17 9.08 -7.86
C ALA A 134 -7.09 10.24 -8.30
N SER A 135 -8.06 10.63 -7.47
CA SER A 135 -8.94 11.78 -7.75
C SER A 135 -8.17 13.11 -7.75
N ILE A 136 -7.25 13.30 -6.79
CA ILE A 136 -6.34 14.43 -6.72
C ILE A 136 -5.48 14.51 -7.98
N VAL A 137 -4.84 13.40 -8.37
CA VAL A 137 -3.95 13.32 -9.53
C VAL A 137 -4.71 13.52 -10.85
N ARG A 138 -5.93 12.98 -10.96
CA ARG A 138 -6.78 13.10 -12.15
C ARG A 138 -7.32 14.52 -12.36
N ASN A 139 -7.42 15.29 -11.29
CA ASN A 139 -7.85 16.70 -11.32
C ASN A 139 -6.68 17.70 -11.45
N ILE A 140 -5.43 17.25 -11.68
CA ILE A 140 -4.26 18.10 -11.96
C ILE A 140 -4.32 18.68 -13.40
N LYS A 141 -5.42 19.36 -13.72
CA LYS A 141 -5.45 20.43 -14.72
C LYS A 141 -5.89 21.69 -14.00
N GLY A 142 -4.91 22.45 -13.49
CA GLY A 142 -5.15 23.73 -12.81
C GLY A 142 -5.26 23.68 -11.28
N THR A 143 -4.63 22.70 -10.61
CA THR A 143 -4.67 22.60 -9.14
C THR A 143 -4.03 23.79 -8.46
N ASN A 144 -4.81 24.45 -7.60
CA ASN A 144 -4.25 25.29 -6.56
C ASN A 144 -3.50 24.39 -5.56
N LEU A 145 -2.23 24.72 -5.29
CA LEU A 145 -1.39 24.05 -4.29
C LEU A 145 -2.05 23.98 -2.91
N GLY A 146 -2.90 24.96 -2.57
CA GLY A 146 -3.70 24.98 -1.34
C GLY A 146 -4.66 23.79 -1.22
N ASP A 147 -5.42 23.47 -2.27
CA ASP A 147 -6.40 22.37 -2.27
C ASP A 147 -5.73 20.99 -2.13
N LEU A 148 -4.58 20.85 -2.79
CA LEU A 148 -3.75 19.65 -2.70
C LEU A 148 -3.26 19.44 -1.26
N LYS A 149 -2.67 20.48 -0.64
CA LYS A 149 -2.18 20.41 0.74
C LYS A 149 -3.31 20.14 1.74
N LEU A 150 -4.50 20.69 1.52
CA LEU A 150 -5.65 20.47 2.41
C LEU A 150 -6.12 19.03 2.37
N THR A 151 -6.11 18.43 1.17
CA THR A 151 -6.49 17.03 0.99
C THR A 151 -5.45 16.09 1.59
N VAL A 152 -4.16 16.37 1.40
CA VAL A 152 -3.06 15.62 2.03
C VAL A 152 -3.17 15.68 3.56
N LYS A 153 -3.42 16.86 4.14
CA LYS A 153 -3.59 16.98 5.59
C LYS A 153 -4.74 16.12 6.11
N LYS A 154 -5.91 16.19 5.47
CA LYS A 154 -7.09 15.40 5.88
C LYS A 154 -6.81 13.89 5.84
N PHE A 155 -6.01 13.45 4.88
CA PHE A 155 -5.60 12.06 4.76
C PHE A 155 -4.70 11.62 5.91
N GLU A 156 -3.71 12.44 6.27
CA GLU A 156 -2.82 12.18 7.41
C GLU A 156 -3.59 12.15 8.74
N ASP A 157 -4.54 13.09 8.93
CA ASP A 157 -5.44 13.14 10.09
C ASP A 157 -6.23 11.80 10.23
N GLU A 158 -6.90 11.37 9.16
CA GLU A 158 -7.68 10.11 9.13
C GLU A 158 -6.80 8.87 9.37
N ASN A 159 -5.58 8.86 8.83
CA ASN A 159 -4.64 7.75 9.01
C ASN A 159 -4.15 7.66 10.47
N LEU A 160 -3.85 8.80 11.09
CA LEU A 160 -3.44 8.86 12.49
C LEU A 160 -4.56 8.41 13.43
N GLU A 161 -5.80 8.86 13.22
CA GLU A 161 -6.97 8.43 14.00
C GLU A 161 -7.14 6.90 13.99
N TYR A 162 -6.99 6.28 12.81
CA TYR A 162 -7.07 4.84 12.67
C TYR A 162 -5.96 4.12 13.43
N GLU A 163 -4.71 4.58 13.32
CA GLU A 163 -3.59 3.98 14.06
C GLU A 163 -3.77 4.09 15.57
N ILE A 164 -4.26 5.23 16.06
CA ILE A 164 -4.59 5.43 17.47
C ILE A 164 -5.68 4.45 17.90
N ALA A 165 -6.77 4.28 17.15
CA ALA A 165 -7.83 3.34 17.46
C ALA A 165 -7.33 1.88 17.50
N ALA A 166 -6.48 1.51 16.54
CA ALA A 166 -5.87 0.18 16.49
C ALA A 166 -4.94 -0.09 17.69
N ILE A 167 -4.23 0.93 18.17
CA ILE A 167 -3.40 0.83 19.38
C ILE A 167 -4.29 0.76 20.62
N LYS A 168 -5.28 1.64 20.76
CA LYS A 168 -6.21 1.67 21.89
C LYS A 168 -6.90 0.32 22.10
N SER A 169 -7.33 -0.35 21.02
CA SER A 169 -7.99 -1.67 21.13
C SER A 169 -7.11 -2.77 21.75
N LYS A 170 -5.79 -2.56 21.81
CA LYS A 170 -4.82 -3.49 22.42
C LYS A 170 -4.38 -3.06 23.82
N LEU A 171 -4.83 -1.90 24.30
CA LEU A 171 -4.47 -1.32 25.58
C LEU A 171 -5.56 -1.51 26.63
N THR A 172 -5.15 -1.57 27.90
CA THR A 172 -6.07 -1.40 29.02
C THR A 172 -6.62 0.02 29.07
N GLU A 173 -7.77 0.23 29.71
CA GLU A 173 -8.40 1.56 29.86
C GLU A 173 -7.42 2.60 30.42
N ASP A 174 -6.65 2.26 31.46
CA ASP A 174 -5.62 3.13 32.03
C ASP A 174 -4.56 3.54 31.00
N CYS A 175 -4.15 2.61 30.14
CA CYS A 175 -3.16 2.89 29.09
C CYS A 175 -3.76 3.68 27.92
N GLN A 176 -5.05 3.50 27.62
CA GLN A 176 -5.77 4.32 26.65
C GLN A 176 -5.84 5.77 27.12
N LEU A 177 -6.16 6.00 28.40
CA LEU A 177 -6.19 7.33 29.00
C LEU A 177 -4.80 8.00 28.97
N LEU A 178 -3.75 7.24 29.29
CA LEU A 178 -2.38 7.73 29.18
C LEU A 178 -2.02 8.09 27.74
N LEU A 179 -2.45 7.30 26.76
CA LEU A 179 -2.23 7.59 25.34
C LEU A 179 -2.96 8.89 24.93
N GLU A 180 -4.22 9.08 25.33
CA GLU A 180 -4.94 10.33 25.07
C GLU A 180 -4.23 11.54 25.69
N THR A 181 -3.82 11.42 26.95
CA THR A 181 -3.09 12.49 27.66
C THR A 181 -1.75 12.79 26.99
N LEU A 182 -1.08 11.78 26.41
CA LEU A 182 0.15 11.96 25.65
C LEU A 182 -0.09 12.82 24.40
N LEU A 183 -1.13 12.48 23.63
CA LEU A 183 -1.48 13.16 22.39
C LEU A 183 -1.89 14.62 22.65
N GLU A 184 -2.68 14.86 23.69
CA GLU A 184 -3.06 16.21 24.14
C GLU A 184 -1.84 17.03 24.58
N ALA A 185 -0.95 16.43 25.38
CA ALA A 185 0.28 17.09 25.82
C ALA A 185 1.16 17.47 24.62
N GLN A 186 1.25 16.61 23.59
CA GLN A 186 1.98 16.91 22.36
C GLN A 186 1.36 18.10 21.63
N GLN A 187 0.04 18.13 21.51
CA GLN A 187 -0.67 19.21 20.83
C GLN A 187 -0.47 20.56 21.55
N GLU A 188 -0.51 20.56 22.88
CA GLU A 188 -0.27 21.75 23.71
C GLU A 188 1.18 22.26 23.58
N VAL A 189 2.16 21.35 23.51
CA VAL A 189 3.57 21.71 23.24
C VAL A 189 3.71 22.38 21.87
N LEU A 190 3.03 21.87 20.85
CA LEU A 190 3.11 22.43 19.50
C LEU A 190 2.41 23.80 19.38
N GLN A 191 1.36 24.05 20.16
CA GLN A 191 0.63 25.31 20.10
C GLN A 191 1.29 26.43 20.92
N ASN A 192 1.69 26.14 22.15
CA ASN A 192 2.02 27.17 23.15
C ASN A 192 3.45 27.06 23.68
N ASP A 193 4.22 26.07 23.22
CA ASP A 193 5.53 25.71 23.75
C ASP A 193 5.59 25.62 25.29
N ASN A 194 4.56 25.01 25.88
CA ASN A 194 4.35 25.03 27.31
C ASN A 194 5.33 24.08 28.04
N ALA A 195 6.18 24.63 28.91
CA ALA A 195 7.15 23.86 29.69
C ALA A 195 6.50 22.79 30.60
N PHE A 196 5.29 23.05 31.11
CA PHE A 196 4.52 22.06 31.87
C PHE A 196 4.04 20.92 30.97
N ALA A 197 3.55 21.24 29.76
CA ALA A 197 3.12 20.23 28.79
C ALA A 197 4.29 19.34 28.34
N ARG A 198 5.48 19.92 28.08
CA ARG A 198 6.71 19.15 27.78
C ARG A 198 7.04 18.18 28.91
N LYS A 199 6.94 18.63 30.17
CA LYS A 199 7.22 17.78 31.34
C LYS A 199 6.18 16.66 31.50
N GLN A 200 4.91 16.92 31.19
CA GLN A 200 3.87 15.89 31.19
C GLN A 200 4.09 14.88 30.08
N LEU A 201 4.37 15.35 28.86
CA LEU A 201 4.67 14.52 27.69
C LEU A 201 5.78 13.51 28.02
N GLU A 202 6.94 13.97 28.51
CA GLU A 202 8.07 13.09 28.84
C GLU A 202 7.74 12.08 29.94
N LYS A 203 6.96 12.49 30.95
CA LYS A 203 6.53 11.59 32.02
C LYS A 203 5.59 10.50 31.50
N ILE A 204 4.68 10.85 30.59
CA ILE A 204 3.71 9.92 30.00
C ILE A 204 4.41 9.01 28.99
N LYS A 205 5.31 9.52 28.15
CA LYS A 205 6.18 8.72 27.26
C LYS A 205 6.82 7.58 28.03
N LYS A 206 7.54 7.90 29.11
CA LYS A 206 8.25 6.90 29.92
C LYS A 206 7.31 5.84 30.52
N ARG A 207 6.07 6.19 30.85
CA ARG A 207 5.07 5.25 31.36
C ARG A 207 4.50 4.37 30.25
N LEU A 208 4.16 4.98 29.11
CA LEU A 208 3.60 4.28 27.96
C LEU A 208 4.62 3.33 27.32
N SER A 209 5.90 3.68 27.33
CA SER A 209 6.99 2.85 26.79
C SER A 209 7.17 1.49 27.49
N ASN A 210 6.52 1.27 28.63
CA ASN A 210 6.48 -0.04 29.30
C ASN A 210 5.39 -0.97 28.74
N VAL A 211 4.48 -0.43 27.92
CA VAL A 211 3.29 -1.12 27.40
C VAL A 211 3.26 -1.11 25.87
N ILE A 212 3.76 -0.03 25.26
CA ILE A 212 3.95 0.14 23.83
C ILE A 212 5.44 0.36 23.59
N THR A 213 5.98 -0.05 22.44
CA THR A 213 7.39 0.19 22.13
C THR A 213 7.66 1.70 22.04
N ALA A 214 8.83 2.13 22.54
CA ALA A 214 9.24 3.53 22.44
C ALA A 214 9.25 4.04 20.99
N GLU A 215 9.62 3.17 20.04
CA GLU A 215 9.56 3.45 18.60
C GLU A 215 8.15 3.82 18.14
N LYS A 216 7.12 3.08 18.58
CA LYS A 216 5.74 3.36 18.18
C LYS A 216 5.21 4.64 18.81
N VAL A 217 5.65 4.96 20.03
CA VAL A 217 5.34 6.23 20.69
C VAL A 217 5.94 7.41 19.91
N GLU A 218 7.22 7.34 19.53
CA GLU A 218 7.87 8.38 18.74
C GLU A 218 7.27 8.50 17.33
N GLU A 219 6.88 7.39 16.69
CA GLU A 219 6.20 7.41 15.39
C GLU A 219 4.88 8.19 15.43
N LEU A 220 4.05 7.96 16.45
CA LEU A 220 2.78 8.69 16.61
C LEU A 220 3.00 10.18 16.81
N LEU A 221 3.98 10.54 17.65
CA LEU A 221 4.29 11.93 17.94
C LEU A 221 4.88 12.64 16.73
N GLY A 222 5.73 11.96 15.95
CA GLY A 222 6.26 12.45 14.68
C GLY A 222 5.14 12.79 13.69
N LYS A 223 4.16 11.89 13.51
CA LYS A 223 3.01 12.14 12.64
C LYS A 223 2.19 13.36 13.05
N ILE A 224 2.01 13.59 14.35
CA ILE A 224 1.32 14.79 14.86
C ILE A 224 2.10 16.07 14.52
N VAL A 225 3.43 16.04 14.59
CA VAL A 225 4.28 17.17 14.19
C VAL A 225 4.09 17.46 12.70
N GLU A 226 4.20 16.44 11.84
CA GLU A 226 4.04 16.58 10.38
C GLU A 226 2.67 17.17 10.00
N ILE A 227 1.58 16.67 10.61
CA ILE A 227 0.23 17.19 10.42
C ILE A 227 0.12 18.68 10.80
N ASN A 228 0.71 19.07 11.93
CA ASN A 228 0.67 20.46 12.39
C ASN A 228 1.52 21.38 11.49
N GLU A 229 2.66 20.92 10.98
CA GLU A 229 3.46 21.65 9.99
C GLU A 229 2.67 21.88 8.69
N LEU A 230 1.96 20.86 8.20
CA LEU A 230 1.07 20.99 7.04
C LEU A 230 -0.04 22.02 7.29
N ALA A 231 -0.62 22.04 8.50
CA ALA A 231 -1.63 23.03 8.88
C ALA A 231 -1.07 24.46 8.89
N ALA A 232 0.14 24.66 9.42
CA ALA A 232 0.81 25.96 9.43
C ALA A 232 1.10 26.45 7.99
N GLN A 233 1.60 25.57 7.13
CA GLN A 233 1.84 25.89 5.72
C GLN A 233 0.55 26.25 4.97
N LEU A 234 -0.55 25.56 5.25
CA LEU A 234 -1.87 25.86 4.68
C LEU A 234 -2.37 27.25 5.07
N ASN A 235 -2.20 27.62 6.34
CA ASN A 235 -2.57 28.95 6.81
C ASN A 235 -1.76 30.04 6.11
N ASN A 236 -0.46 29.82 5.92
CA ASN A 236 0.41 30.78 5.22
C ASN A 236 0.01 30.96 3.75
N LEU A 237 -0.36 29.88 3.05
CA LEU A 237 -0.82 29.95 1.66
C LEU A 237 -2.14 30.72 1.53
N LYS A 238 -3.10 30.50 2.44
CA LYS A 238 -4.35 31.26 2.47
C LYS A 238 -4.14 32.75 2.70
N ILE A 239 -3.11 33.14 3.46
CA ILE A 239 -2.76 34.56 3.66
C ILE A 239 -2.22 35.15 2.36
N GLN A 240 -1.40 34.41 1.62
CA GLN A 240 -0.80 34.86 0.35
C GLN A 240 -1.81 34.98 -0.79
N GLU A 241 -2.83 34.11 -0.86
CA GLU A 241 -3.89 34.18 -1.88
C GLU A 241 -4.87 35.34 -1.68
N ASN A 242 -4.93 35.89 -0.46
CA ASN A 242 -5.80 37.01 -0.10
C ASN A 242 -5.10 38.39 -0.17
N GLN A 243 -3.86 38.44 -0.66
CA GLN A 243 -3.08 39.66 -0.92
C GLN A 243 -3.02 39.95 -2.42
#